data_AF-A0A2P5A5U6-F1
#
_entry.id   AF-A0A2P5A5U6-F1
#
_cell.length_a   1.000
_cell.length_b   1.000
_cell.length_c   1.000
_cell.angle_alpha   90.00
_cell.angle_beta   90.00
_cell.angle_gamma   90.00
#
_symmetry.space_group_name_H-M   'P 1'
#
loop_
_entity.id
_entity.type
_entity.pdbx_description
1 polymer ?
#
loop_
_entity_poly.entity_id
_entity_poly.type
_entity_poly.pdbx_seq_one_letter_code
_entity_poly.pdbx_strand_id
1 'polypeptide(L)'
;MSGNKISIPVRADVEKFNENIYFDLWQIQVKELLIQSRLHKFLKDRKAYKGKNSKKFSMSNEDWDDLDERAASAIRKCLAKKVLANILGITTAKDLWRKLKELYQVKCVSNRDYLKE
;
A
#
# COMPACT_ATOMS: atom_id res chain seq x y z
N MET A 1 20.11 -0.17 -28.80
CA MET A 1 19.50 -0.80 -27.61
C MET A 1 18.43 0.13 -27.08
N SER A 2 17.18 -0.03 -27.55
CA SER A 2 16.06 0.77 -27.04
C SER A 2 15.66 0.17 -25.70
N GLY A 3 16.09 0.80 -24.61
CA GLY A 3 15.56 0.48 -23.29
C GLY A 3 14.10 0.88 -23.29
N ASN A 4 13.20 -0.10 -23.34
CA ASN A 4 11.77 0.10 -23.14
C ASN A 4 11.57 0.73 -21.76
N LYS A 5 11.54 2.06 -21.71
CA LYS A 5 10.99 2.78 -20.57
C LYS A 5 9.50 2.49 -20.61
N ILE A 6 9.06 1.58 -19.73
CA ILE A 6 7.65 1.43 -19.39
C ILE A 6 7.27 2.75 -18.71
N SER A 7 6.87 3.72 -19.51
CA SER A 7 6.20 4.92 -19.02
C SER A 7 4.83 4.48 -18.56
N ILE A 8 4.73 4.09 -17.29
CA ILE A 8 3.44 3.82 -16.64
C ILE A 8 2.65 5.14 -16.73
N PRO A 9 1.48 5.16 -17.38
CA PRO A 9 0.73 6.39 -17.52
C PRO A 9 0.36 6.91 -16.12
N VAL A 10 0.90 8.08 -15.76
CA VAL A 10 0.39 8.87 -14.66
C VAL A 10 -0.99 9.39 -15.10
N ARG A 11 -2.05 8.63 -14.76
CA ARG A 11 -3.42 9.13 -14.51
C ARG A 11 -4.39 8.01 -14.05
N ALA A 12 -4.61 8.02 -12.74
CA ALA A 12 -5.89 7.92 -12.04
C ALA A 12 -6.59 6.58 -11.70
N ASP A 13 -6.30 5.44 -12.33
CA ASP A 13 -6.93 4.18 -11.88
C ASP A 13 -5.88 3.07 -11.69
N VAL A 14 -5.48 2.86 -10.44
CA VAL A 14 -4.76 1.64 -10.07
C VAL A 14 -5.77 0.50 -10.13
N GLU A 15 -5.48 -0.52 -10.95
CA GLU A 15 -6.35 -1.68 -11.05
C GLU A 15 -6.63 -2.28 -9.67
N LYS A 16 -7.89 -2.60 -9.40
CA LYS A 16 -8.29 -3.15 -8.11
C LYS A 16 -7.69 -4.53 -7.92
N PHE A 17 -6.98 -4.72 -6.81
CA PHE A 17 -6.45 -6.02 -6.48
C PHE A 17 -7.57 -7.01 -6.19
N ASN A 18 -7.60 -8.06 -7.01
CA ASN A 18 -8.58 -9.14 -6.98
C ASN A 18 -7.89 -10.51 -6.92
N GLU A 19 -6.65 -10.60 -6.43
CA GLU A 19 -5.84 -11.84 -6.33
C GLU A 19 -5.47 -12.50 -7.67
N ASN A 20 -6.00 -12.03 -8.80
CA ASN A 20 -5.66 -12.53 -10.14
C ASN A 20 -4.51 -11.73 -10.77
N ILE A 21 -4.16 -10.59 -10.20
CA ILE A 21 -3.01 -9.77 -10.60
C ILE A 21 -1.83 -10.01 -9.66
N TYR A 22 -0.61 -9.81 -10.16
CA TYR A 22 0.61 -9.94 -9.35
C TYR A 22 0.59 -8.93 -8.19
N PHE A 23 0.59 -9.43 -6.97
CA PHE A 23 0.53 -8.60 -5.77
C PHE A 23 1.68 -7.58 -5.70
N ASP A 24 2.90 -7.98 -6.07
CA ASP A 24 4.07 -7.08 -6.07
C ASP A 24 3.91 -5.91 -7.06
N LEU A 25 3.35 -6.17 -8.24
CA LEU A 25 3.09 -5.13 -9.24
C LEU A 25 2.04 -4.15 -8.74
N TRP A 26 0.93 -4.66 -8.21
CA TRP A 26 -0.11 -3.84 -7.60
C TRP A 26 0.43 -3.01 -6.43
N GLN A 27 1.27 -3.62 -5.59
CA GLN A 27 1.89 -2.96 -4.44
C GLN A 27 2.75 -1.76 -4.85
N ILE A 28 3.52 -1.88 -5.94
CA ILE A 28 4.31 -0.76 -6.48
C ILE A 28 3.39 0.38 -6.91
N GLN A 29 2.33 0.10 -7.67
CA GLN A 29 1.40 1.12 -8.17
C GLN A 29 0.67 1.85 -7.04
N VAL A 30 0.16 1.13 -6.04
CA VAL A 30 -0.50 1.78 -4.88
C VAL A 30 0.50 2.62 -4.07
N LYS A 31 1.74 2.16 -3.93
CA LYS A 31 2.78 2.93 -3.25
C LYS A 31 3.09 4.22 -4.00
N GLU A 32 3.16 4.19 -5.33
CA GLU A 32 3.33 5.40 -6.16
C GLU A 32 2.15 6.36 -6.01
N LEU A 33 0.92 5.86 -6.01
CA LEU A 33 -0.28 6.66 -5.74
C LEU A 33 -0.20 7.37 -4.38
N LEU A 34 0.20 6.65 -3.33
CA LEU A 34 0.39 7.23 -2.01
C LEU A 34 1.58 8.22 -1.95
N ILE A 35 2.62 8.04 -2.76
CA ILE A 35 3.73 9.02 -2.87
C ILE A 35 3.23 10.31 -3.52
N GLN A 36 2.48 10.21 -4.61
CA GLN A 36 1.87 11.35 -5.31
C GLN A 36 0.95 12.16 -4.38
N SER A 37 0.19 11.48 -3.52
CA SER A 37 -0.65 12.13 -2.50
C SER A 37 0.08 12.51 -1.21
N ARG A 38 1.39 12.28 -1.10
CA ARG A 38 2.21 12.52 0.12
C ARG A 38 1.76 11.73 1.37
N LEU A 39 1.10 10.59 1.15
CA LEU A 39 0.54 9.69 2.16
C LEU A 39 1.42 8.45 2.43
N HIS A 40 2.45 8.17 1.61
CA HIS A 40 3.30 6.98 1.75
C HIS A 40 3.98 6.84 3.13
N LYS A 41 4.09 7.93 3.89
CA LYS A 41 4.65 7.94 5.24
C LYS A 41 3.80 7.19 6.26
N PHE A 42 2.49 7.09 6.04
CA PHE A 42 1.55 6.41 6.95
C PHE A 42 1.61 4.88 6.83
N LEU A 43 2.35 4.35 5.85
CA LEU A 43 2.64 2.92 5.77
C LEU A 43 3.69 2.43 6.79
N LYS A 44 4.35 3.37 7.50
CA LYS A 44 5.40 3.08 8.47
C LYS A 44 4.96 3.46 9.88
N ASP A 45 5.70 2.98 10.89
CA ASP A 45 5.38 3.25 12.29
C ASP A 45 5.36 4.75 12.64
N ARG A 46 4.30 5.20 13.31
CA ARG A 46 4.16 6.57 13.85
C ARG A 46 5.38 6.97 14.69
N LYS A 47 5.91 6.02 15.47
CA LYS A 47 7.11 6.20 16.31
C LYS A 47 8.37 6.55 15.51
N ALA A 48 8.51 6.05 14.28
CA ALA A 48 9.66 6.34 13.43
C ALA A 48 9.72 7.81 12.98
N TYR A 49 8.59 8.53 13.02
CA TYR A 49 8.51 9.95 12.64
C TYR A 49 8.75 10.88 13.82
N LYS A 50 8.28 10.52 15.02
CA LYS A 50 8.45 11.32 16.23
C LYS A 50 9.92 11.46 16.66
N GLY A 51 10.75 10.44 16.39
CA GLY A 51 12.17 10.43 16.75
C GLY A 51 13.14 11.13 15.79
N LYS A 52 12.76 11.41 14.53
CA LYS A 52 13.66 12.02 13.53
C LYS A 52 13.38 13.49 13.22
N ASN A 53 12.16 13.97 13.43
CA ASN A 53 11.71 15.29 12.98
C ASN A 53 10.91 16.05 14.06
N SER A 54 11.23 15.86 15.34
CA SER A 54 10.52 16.51 16.46
C SER A 54 10.39 18.04 16.35
N LYS A 55 11.20 18.68 15.48
CA LYS A 55 11.16 20.12 15.19
C LYS A 55 10.50 20.52 13.86
N LYS A 56 10.18 19.59 12.94
CA LYS A 56 9.74 19.91 11.55
C LYS A 56 8.29 19.54 11.23
N PHE A 57 7.63 18.76 12.09
CA PHE A 57 6.22 18.37 11.92
C PHE A 57 5.51 18.46 13.28
N SER A 58 5.19 19.66 13.74
CA SER A 58 4.14 19.83 14.76
C SER A 58 2.78 19.64 14.08
N MET A 59 2.50 18.46 13.53
CA MET A 59 1.12 18.10 13.17
C MET A 59 0.42 17.66 14.45
N SER A 60 -0.82 18.11 14.63
CA SER A 60 -1.65 17.65 15.74
C SER A 60 -1.90 16.15 15.60
N ASN A 61 -2.35 15.50 16.69
CA ASN A 61 -2.73 14.10 16.60
C ASN A 61 -3.92 13.90 15.65
N GLU A 62 -4.87 14.84 15.65
CA GLU A 62 -6.04 14.85 14.77
C GLU A 62 -5.66 14.94 13.29
N ASP A 63 -4.75 15.85 12.92
CA ASP A 63 -4.24 15.95 11.55
C ASP A 63 -3.53 14.67 11.10
N TRP A 64 -2.83 14.00 12.03
CA TRP A 64 -2.15 12.75 11.73
C TRP A 64 -3.15 11.61 11.49
N ASP A 65 -4.19 11.53 12.32
CA ASP A 65 -5.22 10.50 12.21
C ASP A 65 -6.06 10.71 10.92
N ASP A 66 -6.41 11.94 10.55
CA ASP A 66 -7.07 12.25 9.26
C ASP A 66 -6.22 11.81 8.06
N LEU A 67 -4.91 12.09 8.09
CA LEU A 67 -4.02 11.69 7.00
C LEU A 67 -3.79 10.17 6.94
N ASP A 68 -3.77 9.48 8.08
CA ASP A 68 -3.74 8.01 8.13
C ASP A 68 -5.04 7.42 7.58
N GLU A 69 -6.19 7.98 7.92
CA GLU A 69 -7.48 7.56 7.39
C GLU A 69 -7.57 7.76 5.87
N ARG A 70 -7.08 8.89 5.34
CA ARG A 70 -6.97 9.12 3.89
C ARG A 70 -6.09 8.08 3.21
N ALA A 71 -4.96 7.73 3.82
CA ALA A 71 -4.07 6.70 3.30
C ALA A 71 -4.75 5.32 3.30
N ALA A 72 -5.44 4.97 4.38
CA ALA A 72 -6.20 3.73 4.51
C ALA A 72 -7.35 3.67 3.48
N SER A 73 -8.07 4.77 3.28
CA SER A 73 -9.13 4.90 2.27
C SER A 73 -8.59 4.72 0.85
N ALA A 74 -7.45 5.34 0.51
CA ALA A 74 -6.81 5.17 -0.78
C ALA A 74 -6.43 3.71 -1.05
N ILE A 75 -5.85 3.01 -0.06
CA ILE A 75 -5.56 1.57 -0.18
C ILE A 75 -6.85 0.78 -0.42
N ARG A 76 -7.90 1.00 0.37
CA ARG A 76 -9.19 0.29 0.23
C ARG A 76 -9.84 0.50 -1.14
N LYS A 77 -9.72 1.70 -1.72
CA LYS A 77 -10.24 2.00 -3.07
C LYS A 77 -9.57 1.16 -4.16
N CYS A 78 -8.31 0.77 -3.96
CA CYS A 78 -7.54 -0.07 -4.86
C CYS A 78 -7.78 -1.58 -4.64
N LEU A 79 -8.79 -1.98 -3.87
CA LEU A 79 -9.10 -3.39 -3.57
C LEU A 79 -10.46 -3.82 -4.10
N ALA A 80 -10.56 -5.08 -4.54
CA ALA A 80 -11.83 -5.70 -4.86
C ALA A 80 -12.61 -6.11 -3.59
N LYS A 81 -13.93 -6.25 -3.71
CA LYS A 81 -14.84 -6.58 -2.59
C LYS A 81 -14.40 -7.84 -1.80
N LYS A 82 -13.95 -8.89 -2.50
CA LYS A 82 -13.49 -10.12 -1.86
C LYS A 82 -12.25 -9.93 -0.98
N VAL A 83 -11.35 -9.02 -1.38
CA VAL A 83 -10.15 -8.71 -0.60
C VAL A 83 -10.51 -7.82 0.58
N LEU A 84 -11.43 -6.87 0.39
CA LEU A 84 -11.94 -6.02 1.46
C LEU A 84 -12.52 -6.85 2.62
N ALA A 85 -13.20 -7.97 2.33
CA ALA A 85 -13.72 -8.88 3.36
C ALA A 85 -12.62 -9.44 4.28
N ASN A 86 -11.41 -9.69 3.75
CA ASN A 86 -10.27 -10.25 4.49
C ASN A 86 -9.58 -9.25 5.43
N ILE A 87 -9.87 -7.95 5.28
CA ILE A 87 -9.24 -6.85 6.02
C ILE A 87 -10.25 -5.99 6.79
N LEU A 88 -11.49 -6.49 6.95
CA LEU A 88 -12.52 -5.83 7.74
C LEU A 88 -12.03 -5.58 9.18
N GLY A 89 -12.40 -4.43 9.73
CA GLY A 89 -12.03 -4.01 11.08
C GLY A 89 -10.63 -3.40 11.22
N ILE A 90 -9.77 -3.49 10.20
CA ILE A 90 -8.47 -2.80 10.22
C ILE A 90 -8.66 -1.36 9.79
N THR A 91 -8.34 -0.41 10.67
CA THR A 91 -8.58 1.02 10.45
C THR A 91 -7.35 1.74 9.88
N THR A 92 -6.15 1.39 10.34
CA THR A 92 -4.92 2.13 10.02
C THR A 92 -4.30 1.73 8.68
N ALA A 93 -3.65 2.68 8.01
CA ALA A 93 -3.00 2.41 6.72
C ALA A 93 -1.84 1.41 6.86
N LYS A 94 -1.06 1.54 7.95
CA LYS A 94 0.04 0.63 8.28
C LYS A 94 -0.43 -0.82 8.46
N ASP A 95 -1.48 -1.04 9.25
CA ASP A 95 -1.95 -2.39 9.56
C ASP A 95 -2.60 -3.03 8.33
N LEU A 96 -3.32 -2.25 7.52
CA LEU A 96 -3.82 -2.69 6.22
C LEU A 96 -2.68 -3.18 5.33
N TRP A 97 -1.65 -2.34 5.16
CA TRP A 97 -0.51 -2.66 4.32
C TRP A 97 0.24 -3.91 4.79
N ARG A 98 0.40 -4.07 6.12
CA ARG A 98 1.01 -5.26 6.71
C ARG A 98 0.16 -6.51 6.46
N LYS A 99 -1.15 -6.45 6.72
CA LYS A 99 -2.05 -7.59 6.54
C LYS A 99 -2.10 -8.07 5.09
N LEU A 100 -2.14 -7.14 4.14
CA LEU A 100 -2.10 -7.47 2.71
C LEU A 100 -0.81 -8.22 2.33
N LYS A 101 0.34 -7.79 2.86
CA LYS A 101 1.60 -8.52 2.66
C LYS A 101 1.57 -9.92 3.26
N GLU A 102 1.11 -10.07 4.50
CA GLU A 102 0.97 -11.38 5.15
C GLU A 102 0.11 -12.34 4.33
N LEU A 103 -1.02 -11.85 3.80
CA LEU A 103 -1.97 -12.66 3.05
C LEU A 103 -1.47 -13.05 1.65
N TYR A 104 -0.78 -12.14 0.95
CA TYR A 104 -0.56 -12.26 -0.50
C TYR A 104 0.91 -12.28 -0.90
N GLN A 105 1.83 -11.74 -0.09
CA GLN A 105 3.27 -11.82 -0.35
C GLN A 105 3.83 -13.20 0.04
N VAL A 106 3.36 -13.78 1.16
CA VAL A 106 3.80 -15.12 1.61
C VAL A 106 3.30 -16.23 0.68
N LYS A 107 2.09 -16.09 0.12
CA LYS A 107 1.53 -17.05 -0.85
C LYS A 107 2.29 -17.09 -2.18
N CYS A 108 2.91 -15.99 -2.61
CA CYS A 108 3.73 -15.98 -3.83
C CYS A 108 5.02 -16.79 -3.69
N VAL A 109 5.54 -17.00 -2.46
CA VAL A 109 6.72 -17.86 -2.24
C VAL A 109 6.33 -19.33 -2.39
N SER A 110 5.22 -19.77 -1.77
CA SER A 110 4.75 -21.15 -1.89
C SER A 110 4.40 -21.53 -3.33
N ASN A 111 3.83 -20.62 -4.14
CA ASN A 111 3.53 -20.93 -5.55
C ASN A 111 4.76 -21.00 -6.47
N ARG A 112 5.93 -20.51 -6.04
CA ARG A 112 7.18 -20.57 -6.83
C ARG A 112 7.91 -21.90 -6.73
N ASP A 113 7.62 -22.70 -5.70
CA ASP A 113 8.26 -24.02 -5.52
C ASP A 113 7.61 -25.11 -6.41
N TYR A 114 6.39 -24.90 -6.92
CA TYR A 114 5.70 -25.87 -7.79
C TYR A 114 6.11 -25.82 -9.27
N LEU A 115 7.11 -25.01 -9.65
CA LEU A 115 7.67 -24.99 -11.01
C LEU A 115 9.02 -25.71 -11.11
N LYS A 116 9.29 -26.65 -10.18
CA LYS A 116 10.37 -27.62 -10.29
C LYS A 116 9.82 -29.01 -10.60
N GLU A 117 9.32 -29.20 -11.81
CA GLU A 117 9.39 -30.48 -12.54
C GLU A 117 9.59 -30.19 -14.03
#